data_AF-A0A602Y7W7-F1
#
_entry.id   AF-A0A602Y7W7-F1
#
_cell.length_a   1.000
_cell.length_b   1.000
_cell.length_c   1.000
_cell.angle_alpha   90.00
_cell.angle_beta   90.00
_cell.angle_gamma   90.00
#
_symmetry.space_group_name_H-M   'P 1'
#
loop_
_entity.id
_entity.type
_entity.pdbx_description
1 polymer ?
#
loop_
_entity_poly.entity_id
_entity_poly.type
_entity_poly.pdbx_seq_one_letter_code
_entity_poly.pdbx_strand_id
1 'polypeptide(L)'
;MTGDNTLITSHGINRRDFMKLCAALAATMGLSSKAAAEMAESVSNPQRPPVIWIGAQECTGCTESLLRATHPTVENLVLETISLEYHEVLSAAFGHQVEENKHNALEKYKGQYVLVVDGSIPLKDNGIYCMVAGEPIVDHIRKAADGAAAIIAIGSCSAWGGVAAAGVNPTGAVSLQEVLPGKTVINIPGCPPNPHNFLATVAHIITYGTPPKLDAKNRPTFAYGRLIHEHCERRPHFDAGRFAKEFGDEGHRQGWCLYHLGCKGPETWGNCSTLQFCDVGGVWPVAIGHPCYGCNEEGIGFHKGIHQLAHVENQTPRSEKPDVNMKEGGNISAGAVGLLGGVVGLVAGVSVMAVRELGRQQKKDNTDSRGE
;
A
#
# COMPACT_ATOMS: atom_id res chain seq x y z
N MET A 1 -31.91 -33.94 0.46
CA MET A 1 -31.06 -34.79 -0.40
C MET A 1 -29.62 -34.52 -0.01
N THR A 2 -29.06 -35.42 0.81
CA THR A 2 -27.69 -35.39 1.31
C THR A 2 -26.77 -35.91 0.21
N GLY A 3 -26.14 -35.01 -0.54
CA GLY A 3 -25.02 -35.36 -1.40
C GLY A 3 -23.77 -35.52 -0.53
N ASP A 4 -23.23 -36.73 -0.46
CA ASP A 4 -21.94 -36.98 0.17
C ASP A 4 -20.85 -36.21 -0.57
N ASN A 5 -20.13 -35.35 0.16
CA ASN A 5 -18.96 -34.59 -0.30
C ASN A 5 -17.77 -35.52 -0.52
N THR A 6 -17.83 -36.33 -1.58
CA THR A 6 -16.77 -37.27 -1.97
C THR A 6 -15.46 -36.57 -2.37
N LEU A 7 -15.52 -35.34 -2.88
CA LEU A 7 -14.35 -34.51 -3.23
C LEU A 7 -13.48 -34.14 -2.02
N ILE A 8 -14.12 -33.75 -0.91
CA ILE A 8 -13.42 -33.33 0.32
C ILE A 8 -12.66 -34.52 0.93
N THR A 9 -13.26 -35.70 0.86
CA THR A 9 -12.72 -36.91 1.51
C THR A 9 -11.59 -37.56 0.70
N SER A 10 -11.57 -37.38 -0.63
CA SER A 10 -10.57 -38.00 -1.51
C SER A 10 -9.17 -37.39 -1.40
N HIS A 11 -9.04 -36.16 -0.91
CA HIS A 11 -7.75 -35.45 -0.78
C HIS A 11 -7.27 -35.27 0.67
N GLY A 12 -7.86 -35.99 1.63
CA GLY A 12 -7.40 -36.01 3.02
C GLY A 12 -7.78 -34.80 3.88
N ILE A 13 -8.54 -33.84 3.35
CA ILE A 13 -9.08 -32.70 4.10
C ILE A 13 -10.40 -33.11 4.72
N ASN A 14 -10.55 -33.05 6.05
CA ASN A 14 -11.86 -33.31 6.63
C ASN A 14 -12.78 -32.08 6.46
N ARG A 15 -14.10 -32.30 6.45
CA ARG A 15 -15.12 -31.24 6.31
C ARG A 15 -14.91 -30.06 7.28
N ARG A 16 -14.38 -30.29 8.48
CA ARG A 16 -14.17 -29.23 9.48
C ARG A 16 -13.08 -28.26 9.01
N ASP A 17 -11.99 -28.76 8.46
CA ASP A 17 -10.89 -27.90 8.00
C ASP A 17 -11.28 -27.09 6.76
N PHE A 18 -12.07 -27.67 5.85
CA PHE A 18 -12.70 -26.93 4.75
C PHE A 18 -13.63 -25.80 5.22
N MET A 19 -14.46 -26.06 6.23
CA MET A 19 -15.32 -25.01 6.79
C MET A 19 -14.53 -23.92 7.51
N LYS A 20 -13.41 -24.26 8.17
CA LYS A 20 -12.51 -23.25 8.76
C LYS A 20 -11.90 -22.36 7.68
N LEU A 21 -11.48 -22.94 6.54
CA LEU A 21 -10.97 -22.19 5.40
C LEU A 21 -12.00 -21.14 4.92
N CYS A 22 -13.22 -21.57 4.63
CA CYS A 22 -14.27 -20.66 4.14
C CYS A 22 -14.64 -19.59 5.17
N ALA A 23 -14.66 -19.97 6.46
CA ALA A 23 -14.86 -19.02 7.55
C ALA A 23 -13.73 -18.00 7.66
N ALA A 24 -12.47 -18.41 7.48
CA ALA A 24 -11.32 -17.52 7.53
C ALA A 24 -11.31 -16.53 6.35
N LEU A 25 -11.63 -16.98 5.13
CA LEU A 25 -11.78 -16.10 3.96
C LEU A 25 -12.91 -15.06 4.17
N ALA A 26 -14.06 -15.50 4.68
CA ALA A 26 -15.15 -14.60 5.01
C ALA A 26 -14.75 -13.60 6.10
N ALA A 27 -14.04 -14.04 7.14
CA ALA A 27 -13.56 -13.21 8.22
C ALA A 27 -12.56 -12.14 7.75
N THR A 28 -11.64 -12.49 6.84
CA THR A 28 -10.70 -11.55 6.22
C THR A 28 -11.40 -10.39 5.53
N MET A 29 -12.59 -10.63 4.96
CA MET A 29 -13.42 -9.59 4.34
C MET A 29 -14.40 -8.91 5.30
N GLY A 30 -14.45 -9.32 6.57
CA GLY A 30 -15.44 -8.85 7.54
C GLY A 30 -16.88 -9.28 7.20
N LEU A 31 -17.05 -10.40 6.47
CA LEU A 31 -18.36 -10.93 6.08
C LEU A 31 -18.94 -11.84 7.16
N SER A 32 -20.27 -12.07 7.10
CA SER A 32 -21.00 -12.87 8.07
C SER A 32 -20.75 -14.38 7.95
N SER A 33 -21.17 -15.17 8.95
CA SER A 33 -21.13 -16.64 8.90
C SER A 33 -21.94 -17.24 7.75
N LYS A 34 -22.96 -16.52 7.24
CA LYS A 34 -23.68 -16.92 6.02
C LYS A 34 -22.77 -16.89 4.79
N ALA A 35 -21.90 -15.89 4.67
CA ALA A 35 -20.95 -15.80 3.57
C ALA A 35 -19.94 -16.97 3.57
N ALA A 36 -19.55 -17.46 4.75
CA ALA A 36 -18.71 -18.64 4.85
C ALA A 36 -19.39 -19.90 4.28
N ALA A 37 -20.72 -20.03 4.43
CA ALA A 37 -21.47 -21.13 3.85
C ALA A 37 -21.60 -20.99 2.32
N GLU A 38 -21.86 -19.77 1.82
CA GLU A 38 -21.92 -19.47 0.38
C GLU A 38 -20.56 -19.75 -0.30
N MET A 39 -19.44 -19.38 0.34
CA MET A 39 -18.10 -19.73 -0.13
C MET A 39 -17.85 -21.23 -0.13
N ALA A 40 -18.27 -21.93 0.92
CA ALA A 40 -18.12 -23.38 0.99
C ALA A 40 -18.85 -24.09 -0.16
N GLU A 41 -20.05 -23.61 -0.52
CA GLU A 41 -20.81 -24.12 -1.64
C GLU A 41 -20.10 -23.85 -2.98
N SER A 42 -19.66 -22.61 -3.23
CA SER A 42 -19.00 -22.25 -4.49
C SER A 42 -17.63 -22.93 -4.67
N VAL A 43 -16.81 -22.95 -3.63
CA VAL A 43 -15.48 -23.59 -3.66
C VAL A 43 -15.58 -25.11 -3.79
N SER A 44 -16.70 -25.72 -3.36
CA SER A 44 -16.91 -27.17 -3.52
C SER A 44 -17.33 -27.61 -4.93
N ASN A 45 -17.45 -26.68 -5.89
CA ASN A 45 -17.81 -27.00 -7.26
C ASN A 45 -16.72 -27.89 -7.91
N PRO A 46 -17.07 -29.06 -8.49
CA PRO A 46 -16.10 -29.94 -9.16
C PRO A 46 -15.35 -29.27 -10.32
N GLN A 47 -15.96 -28.28 -10.98
CA GLN A 47 -15.28 -27.47 -12.00
C GLN A 47 -14.70 -26.22 -11.34
N ARG A 48 -13.39 -26.27 -11.04
CA ARG A 48 -12.68 -25.19 -10.38
C ARG A 48 -12.48 -23.98 -11.31
N PRO A 49 -12.64 -22.74 -10.82
CA PRO A 49 -12.45 -21.53 -11.62
C PRO A 49 -11.03 -21.41 -12.21
N PRO A 50 -10.88 -21.15 -13.51
CA PRO A 50 -9.58 -21.09 -14.17
C PRO A 50 -8.86 -19.76 -13.87
N VAL A 51 -7.56 -19.85 -13.60
CA VAL A 51 -6.68 -18.70 -13.35
C VAL A 51 -5.47 -18.78 -14.28
N ILE A 52 -5.14 -17.64 -14.89
CA ILE A 52 -3.94 -17.46 -15.71
C ILE A 52 -3.08 -16.40 -15.04
N TRP A 53 -1.84 -16.74 -14.68
CA TRP A 53 -0.89 -15.85 -14.01
C TRP A 53 0.30 -15.55 -14.93
N ILE A 54 0.53 -14.28 -15.25
CA ILE A 54 1.62 -13.83 -16.11
C ILE A 54 2.56 -12.91 -15.31
N GLY A 55 3.84 -13.28 -15.23
CA GLY A 55 4.90 -12.41 -14.70
C GLY A 55 5.42 -11.44 -15.76
N ALA A 56 5.67 -10.20 -15.38
CA ALA A 56 6.22 -9.16 -16.25
C ALA A 56 7.65 -8.74 -15.83
N GLN A 57 7.81 -7.58 -15.18
CA GLN A 57 9.05 -7.23 -14.48
C GLN A 57 8.86 -7.47 -12.98
N GLU A 58 8.74 -8.73 -12.59
CA GLU A 58 8.53 -9.17 -11.23
C GLU A 58 9.84 -9.57 -10.52
N CYS A 59 9.77 -9.65 -9.19
CA CYS A 59 10.80 -10.29 -8.37
C CYS A 59 10.34 -11.64 -7.80
N THR A 60 9.19 -12.13 -8.26
CA THR A 60 8.52 -13.36 -7.80
C THR A 60 8.06 -13.34 -6.33
N GLY A 61 8.31 -12.26 -5.59
CA GLY A 61 7.87 -12.09 -4.21
C GLY A 61 6.35 -12.16 -4.03
N CYS A 62 5.57 -11.79 -5.04
CA CYS A 62 4.11 -11.91 -5.02
C CYS A 62 3.66 -13.37 -5.06
N THR A 63 4.26 -14.19 -5.92
CA THR A 63 4.07 -15.65 -5.93
C THR A 63 4.53 -16.29 -4.62
N GLU A 64 5.72 -15.91 -4.13
CA GLU A 64 6.26 -16.40 -2.85
C GLU A 64 5.36 -16.08 -1.65
N SER A 65 4.54 -15.02 -1.73
CA SER A 65 3.55 -14.72 -0.68
C SER A 65 2.54 -15.86 -0.52
N LEU A 66 2.17 -16.56 -1.60
CA LEU A 66 1.23 -17.68 -1.57
C LEU A 66 1.76 -18.86 -0.75
N LEU A 67 3.08 -19.06 -0.73
CA LEU A 67 3.72 -20.10 0.08
C LEU A 67 3.64 -19.82 1.59
N ARG A 68 3.19 -18.64 2.01
CA ARG A 68 2.96 -18.26 3.41
C ARG A 68 1.48 -18.21 3.77
N ALA A 69 0.59 -18.46 2.81
CA ALA A 69 -0.84 -18.48 3.05
C ALA A 69 -1.24 -19.70 3.88
N THR A 70 -2.27 -19.55 4.71
CA THR A 70 -2.79 -20.65 5.54
C THR A 70 -4.27 -20.93 5.27
N HIS A 71 -4.99 -20.02 4.62
CA HIS A 71 -6.42 -20.15 4.37
C HIS A 71 -6.84 -19.48 3.04
N PRO A 72 -6.64 -20.15 1.88
CA PRO A 72 -6.06 -21.48 1.71
C PRO A 72 -4.53 -21.49 1.69
N THR A 73 -3.93 -22.63 2.04
CA THR A 73 -2.54 -22.94 1.70
C THR A 73 -2.39 -23.10 0.18
N VAL A 74 -1.17 -22.98 -0.35
CA VAL A 74 -0.93 -23.01 -1.81
C VAL A 74 -1.34 -24.34 -2.45
N GLU A 75 -1.14 -25.47 -1.77
CA GLU A 75 -1.57 -26.78 -2.23
C GLU A 75 -3.10 -26.89 -2.29
N ASN A 76 -3.81 -26.40 -1.27
CA ASN A 76 -5.27 -26.38 -1.27
C ASN A 76 -5.83 -25.37 -2.28
N LEU A 77 -5.11 -24.29 -2.55
CA LEU A 77 -5.47 -23.32 -3.58
C LEU A 77 -5.51 -24.00 -4.96
N VAL A 78 -4.41 -24.66 -5.36
CA VAL A 78 -4.28 -25.22 -6.73
C VAL A 78 -4.99 -26.57 -6.93
N LEU A 79 -5.28 -27.30 -5.85
CA LEU A 79 -5.98 -28.58 -5.92
C LEU A 79 -7.49 -28.44 -5.73
N GLU A 80 -7.94 -27.54 -4.84
CA GLU A 80 -9.34 -27.48 -4.41
C GLU A 80 -10.03 -26.15 -4.75
N THR A 81 -9.31 -25.03 -4.78
CA THR A 81 -9.96 -23.70 -4.87
C THR A 81 -10.04 -23.16 -6.30
N ILE A 82 -8.95 -23.27 -7.06
CA ILE A 82 -8.84 -22.79 -8.44
C ILE A 82 -8.18 -23.86 -9.32
N SER A 83 -8.39 -23.76 -10.63
CA SER A 83 -7.52 -24.42 -11.62
C SER A 83 -6.47 -23.42 -12.06
N LEU A 84 -5.22 -23.58 -11.61
CA LEU A 84 -4.11 -22.71 -12.03
C LEU A 84 -3.59 -23.20 -13.38
N GLU A 85 -4.21 -22.71 -14.45
CA GLU A 85 -4.01 -23.20 -15.83
C GLU A 85 -2.67 -22.75 -16.44
N TYR A 86 -2.13 -21.62 -15.98
CA TYR A 86 -0.82 -21.14 -16.39
C TYR A 86 -0.16 -20.36 -15.25
N HIS A 87 1.04 -20.79 -14.88
CA HIS A 87 1.93 -20.11 -13.95
C HIS A 87 3.35 -20.66 -14.13
N GLU A 88 4.30 -19.85 -14.61
CA GLU A 88 5.62 -20.34 -15.02
C GLU A 88 6.42 -20.99 -13.89
N VAL A 89 6.35 -20.44 -12.67
CA VAL A 89 7.09 -20.97 -11.49
C VAL A 89 6.69 -22.40 -11.11
N LEU A 90 5.42 -22.78 -11.29
CA LEU A 90 4.88 -24.05 -10.79
C LEU A 90 4.48 -25.01 -11.93
N SER A 91 4.56 -24.58 -13.19
CA SER A 91 4.24 -25.41 -14.33
C SER A 91 5.24 -26.55 -14.47
N ALA A 92 4.72 -27.78 -14.61
CA ALA A 92 5.55 -28.93 -14.97
C ALA A 92 6.04 -28.86 -16.43
N ALA A 93 5.22 -28.31 -17.32
CA ALA A 93 5.57 -28.08 -18.72
C ALA A 93 6.47 -26.84 -18.87
N PHE A 94 7.35 -26.85 -19.86
CA PHE A 94 8.28 -25.75 -20.17
C PHE A 94 8.35 -25.50 -21.68
N GLY A 95 8.96 -24.38 -22.09
CA GLY A 95 9.19 -24.06 -23.51
C GLY A 95 7.91 -24.08 -24.36
N HIS A 96 7.95 -24.80 -25.48
CA HIS A 96 6.80 -24.86 -26.39
C HIS A 96 5.54 -25.47 -25.75
N GLN A 97 5.70 -26.45 -24.85
CA GLN A 97 4.56 -27.14 -24.24
C GLN A 97 3.79 -26.22 -23.30
N VAL A 98 4.48 -25.33 -22.57
CA VAL A 98 3.79 -24.39 -21.66
C VAL A 98 3.09 -23.27 -22.45
N GLU A 99 3.66 -22.84 -23.57
CA GLU A 99 3.01 -21.88 -24.48
C GLU A 99 1.78 -22.48 -25.19
N GLU A 100 1.84 -23.77 -25.56
CA GLU A 100 0.67 -24.52 -26.05
C GLU A 100 -0.42 -24.60 -24.98
N ASN A 101 -0.06 -24.95 -23.73
CA ASN A 101 -1.00 -24.99 -22.61
C ASN A 101 -1.66 -23.63 -22.37
N LYS A 102 -0.89 -22.53 -22.42
CA LYS A 102 -1.42 -21.16 -22.34
C LYS A 102 -2.45 -20.89 -23.42
N HIS A 103 -2.14 -21.19 -24.68
CA HIS A 103 -3.07 -20.99 -25.79
C HIS A 103 -4.34 -21.83 -25.64
N ASN A 104 -4.21 -23.09 -25.27
CA ASN A 104 -5.34 -23.98 -25.04
C ASN A 104 -6.24 -23.47 -23.91
N ALA A 105 -5.67 -22.98 -22.81
CA ALA A 105 -6.43 -22.41 -21.69
C ALA A 105 -7.15 -21.10 -22.08
N LEU A 106 -6.47 -20.20 -22.80
CA LEU A 106 -7.06 -18.94 -23.27
C LEU A 106 -8.29 -19.14 -24.17
N GLU A 107 -8.27 -20.17 -25.02
CA GLU A 107 -9.41 -20.50 -25.88
C GLU A 107 -10.50 -21.29 -25.13
N LYS A 108 -10.11 -22.31 -24.36
CA LYS A 108 -11.06 -23.16 -23.62
C LYS A 108 -11.88 -22.38 -22.59
N TYR A 109 -11.27 -21.42 -21.91
CA TYR A 109 -11.88 -20.67 -20.81
C TYR A 109 -12.16 -19.20 -21.14
N LYS A 110 -12.21 -18.85 -22.43
CA LYS A 110 -12.50 -17.48 -22.89
C LYS A 110 -13.78 -16.94 -22.22
N GLY A 111 -13.68 -15.79 -21.59
CA GLY A 111 -14.74 -15.12 -20.83
C GLY A 111 -14.96 -15.64 -19.40
N GLN A 112 -14.15 -16.58 -18.92
CA GLN A 112 -14.34 -17.25 -17.63
C GLN A 112 -13.13 -17.10 -16.69
N TYR A 113 -11.90 -16.99 -17.21
CA TYR A 113 -10.71 -16.98 -16.36
C TYR A 113 -10.45 -15.65 -15.67
N VAL A 114 -9.82 -15.73 -14.49
CA VAL A 114 -9.18 -14.58 -13.84
C VAL A 114 -7.76 -14.45 -14.36
N LEU A 115 -7.43 -13.30 -14.93
CA LEU A 115 -6.06 -12.93 -15.27
C LEU A 115 -5.39 -12.26 -14.07
N VAL A 116 -4.26 -12.78 -13.66
CA VAL A 116 -3.41 -12.20 -12.62
C VAL A 116 -2.08 -11.78 -13.24
N VAL A 117 -1.63 -10.57 -12.94
CA VAL A 117 -0.32 -10.07 -13.38
C VAL A 117 0.47 -9.54 -12.19
N ASP A 118 1.71 -10.01 -12.05
CA ASP A 118 2.71 -9.44 -11.15
C ASP A 118 3.88 -8.82 -11.91
N GLY A 119 4.48 -7.78 -11.32
CA GLY A 119 5.53 -7.00 -11.98
C GLY A 119 5.00 -5.83 -12.82
N SER A 120 5.85 -4.84 -13.05
CA SER A 120 5.52 -3.71 -13.92
C SER A 120 5.67 -4.10 -15.40
N ILE A 121 5.04 -3.33 -16.30
CA ILE A 121 5.11 -3.59 -17.74
C ILE A 121 6.02 -2.54 -18.39
N PRO A 122 7.15 -2.92 -19.03
CA PRO A 122 8.03 -1.96 -19.67
C PRO A 122 7.51 -1.59 -21.07
N LEU A 123 7.34 -0.29 -21.34
CA LEU A 123 6.89 0.20 -22.65
C LEU A 123 7.98 0.86 -23.48
N LYS A 124 9.12 1.21 -22.88
CA LYS A 124 10.23 1.87 -23.58
C LYS A 124 10.83 0.95 -24.65
N ASP A 125 11.35 1.54 -25.72
CA ASP A 125 12.03 0.85 -26.82
C ASP A 125 11.21 -0.32 -27.39
N ASN A 126 9.90 -0.11 -27.53
CA ASN A 126 8.93 -1.08 -28.03
C ASN A 126 8.79 -2.36 -27.17
N GLY A 127 8.98 -2.26 -25.86
CA GLY A 127 8.69 -3.33 -24.91
C GLY A 127 9.76 -4.41 -24.77
N ILE A 128 10.92 -4.23 -25.39
CA ILE A 128 12.00 -5.25 -25.44
C ILE A 128 12.62 -5.60 -24.08
N TYR A 129 12.34 -4.83 -23.03
CA TYR A 129 12.92 -5.03 -21.71
C TYR A 129 12.34 -6.22 -20.94
N CYS A 130 11.25 -6.81 -21.42
CA CYS A 130 10.79 -8.13 -20.98
C CYS A 130 10.20 -8.89 -22.18
N MET A 131 10.91 -9.93 -22.61
CA MET A 131 10.58 -10.75 -23.77
C MET A 131 10.39 -12.19 -23.33
N VAL A 132 9.22 -12.77 -23.60
CA VAL A 132 8.90 -14.18 -23.35
C VAL A 132 8.55 -14.82 -24.68
N ALA A 133 9.09 -16.01 -24.94
CA ALA A 133 8.90 -16.73 -26.21
C ALA A 133 9.20 -15.90 -27.49
N GLY A 134 10.04 -14.86 -27.39
CA GLY A 134 10.39 -13.98 -28.51
C GLY A 134 9.43 -12.81 -28.75
N GLU A 135 8.41 -12.62 -27.91
CA GLU A 135 7.44 -11.53 -27.99
C GLU A 135 7.52 -10.63 -26.73
N PRO A 136 7.28 -9.31 -26.85
CA PRO A 136 7.17 -8.43 -25.70
C PRO A 136 6.05 -8.86 -24.74
N ILE A 137 6.32 -8.87 -23.43
CA ILE A 137 5.35 -9.36 -22.44
C ILE A 137 4.03 -8.56 -22.45
N VAL A 138 4.07 -7.30 -22.85
CA VAL A 138 2.88 -6.44 -23.01
C VAL A 138 1.87 -7.04 -24.00
N ASP A 139 2.33 -7.75 -25.02
CA ASP A 139 1.46 -8.36 -26.03
C ASP A 139 0.80 -9.64 -25.51
N HIS A 140 1.55 -10.46 -24.74
CA HIS A 140 0.98 -11.59 -24.00
C HIS A 140 -0.13 -11.14 -23.05
N ILE A 141 0.10 -10.07 -22.29
CA ILE A 141 -0.86 -9.51 -21.34
C ILE A 141 -2.11 -9.01 -22.05
N ARG A 142 -1.97 -8.22 -23.13
CA ARG A 142 -3.11 -7.71 -23.90
C ARG A 142 -3.96 -8.84 -24.48
N LYS A 143 -3.32 -9.86 -25.07
CA LYS A 143 -4.01 -11.04 -25.61
C LYS A 143 -4.78 -11.81 -24.53
N ALA A 144 -4.20 -11.97 -23.34
CA ALA A 144 -4.90 -12.60 -22.22
C ALA A 144 -5.99 -11.71 -21.62
N ALA A 145 -5.85 -10.39 -21.63
CA ALA A 145 -6.85 -9.47 -21.10
C ALA A 145 -8.15 -9.43 -21.92
N ASP A 146 -8.10 -9.77 -23.21
CA ASP A 146 -9.27 -9.76 -24.09
C ASP A 146 -10.35 -10.76 -23.66
N GLY A 147 -9.95 -11.94 -23.19
CA GLY A 147 -10.85 -13.01 -22.76
C GLY A 147 -11.02 -13.15 -21.25
N ALA A 148 -10.46 -12.24 -20.44
CA ALA A 148 -10.54 -12.35 -18.98
C ALA A 148 -11.92 -11.95 -18.44
N ALA A 149 -12.44 -12.72 -17.50
CA ALA A 149 -13.64 -12.38 -16.73
C ALA A 149 -13.35 -11.33 -15.65
N ALA A 150 -12.16 -11.40 -15.04
CA ALA A 150 -11.64 -10.40 -14.11
C ALA A 150 -10.13 -10.27 -14.29
N ILE A 151 -9.59 -9.07 -14.02
CA ILE A 151 -8.17 -8.77 -14.17
C ILE A 151 -7.65 -8.20 -12.84
N ILE A 152 -6.62 -8.82 -12.28
CA ILE A 152 -6.02 -8.46 -11.00
C ILE A 152 -4.55 -8.09 -11.21
N ALA A 153 -4.18 -6.89 -10.75
CA ALA A 153 -2.79 -6.48 -10.57
C ALA A 153 -2.36 -6.79 -9.13
N ILE A 154 -1.58 -7.87 -8.94
CA ILE A 154 -1.05 -8.25 -7.62
C ILE A 154 0.33 -7.65 -7.40
N GLY A 155 0.44 -6.88 -6.31
CA GLY A 155 1.65 -6.19 -5.92
C GLY A 155 1.77 -4.77 -6.47
N SER A 156 2.58 -3.96 -5.79
CA SER A 156 2.74 -2.54 -6.13
C SER A 156 3.31 -2.30 -7.54
N CYS A 157 4.12 -3.22 -8.06
CA CYS A 157 4.69 -3.11 -9.41
C CYS A 157 3.61 -3.13 -10.51
N SER A 158 2.67 -4.08 -10.47
CA SER A 158 1.59 -4.12 -11.46
C SER A 158 0.48 -3.12 -11.13
N ALA A 159 0.25 -2.79 -9.87
CA ALA A 159 -0.79 -1.84 -9.47
C ALA A 159 -0.48 -0.39 -9.87
N TRP A 160 0.78 0.05 -9.76
CA TRP A 160 1.16 1.46 -10.04
C TRP A 160 2.58 1.65 -10.59
N GLY A 161 3.33 0.58 -10.90
CA GLY A 161 4.70 0.62 -11.42
C GLY A 161 5.77 0.22 -10.40
N GLY A 162 5.51 0.47 -9.11
CA GLY A 162 6.35 -0.01 -8.01
C GLY A 162 7.80 0.48 -8.06
N VAL A 163 8.71 -0.33 -7.54
CA VAL A 163 10.15 -0.01 -7.48
C VAL A 163 10.78 0.05 -8.87
N ALA A 164 10.29 -0.72 -9.83
CA ALA A 164 10.82 -0.77 -11.20
C ALA A 164 10.58 0.55 -11.97
N ALA A 165 9.48 1.25 -11.65
CA ALA A 165 9.16 2.56 -12.21
C ALA A 165 9.76 3.74 -11.42
N ALA A 166 10.43 3.48 -10.29
CA ALA A 166 10.99 4.53 -9.44
C ALA A 166 12.26 5.17 -10.03
N GLY A 167 12.70 6.28 -9.42
CA GLY A 167 13.91 6.99 -9.83
C GLY A 167 13.82 7.52 -11.26
N VAL A 168 14.77 7.11 -12.12
CA VAL A 168 14.82 7.54 -13.52
C VAL A 168 13.93 6.72 -14.46
N ASN A 169 13.27 5.66 -13.95
CA ASN A 169 12.46 4.72 -14.73
C ASN A 169 13.15 4.22 -16.02
N PRO A 170 14.22 3.40 -15.92
CA PRO A 170 15.10 3.08 -17.06
C PRO A 170 14.38 2.42 -18.24
N THR A 171 13.35 1.61 -17.97
CA THR A 171 12.63 0.77 -18.94
C THR A 171 11.25 1.31 -19.32
N GLY A 172 10.88 2.50 -18.83
CA GLY A 172 9.51 3.01 -18.98
C GLY A 172 8.48 2.01 -18.43
N ALA A 173 8.74 1.49 -17.23
CA ALA A 173 7.86 0.61 -16.49
C ALA A 173 6.57 1.36 -16.08
N VAL A 174 5.42 0.72 -16.33
CA VAL A 174 4.09 1.25 -16.03
C VAL A 174 3.21 0.22 -15.32
N SER A 175 2.04 0.67 -14.86
CA SER A 175 1.01 -0.17 -14.25
C SER A 175 0.22 -1.00 -15.28
N LEU A 176 -0.45 -2.05 -14.81
CA LEU A 176 -1.35 -2.86 -15.64
C LEU A 176 -2.56 -2.06 -16.15
N GLN A 177 -3.08 -1.14 -15.33
CA GLN A 177 -4.22 -0.30 -15.71
C GLN A 177 -3.87 0.65 -16.87
N GLU A 178 -2.62 1.12 -16.93
CA GLU A 178 -2.12 1.97 -18.03
C GLU A 178 -1.98 1.19 -19.34
N VAL A 179 -1.61 -0.09 -19.27
CA VAL A 179 -1.58 -1.00 -20.43
C VAL A 179 -2.98 -1.33 -20.95
N LEU A 180 -3.98 -1.33 -20.07
CA LEU A 180 -5.36 -1.76 -20.34
C LEU A 180 -6.41 -0.66 -20.03
N PRO A 181 -6.38 0.50 -20.70
CA PRO A 181 -7.21 1.66 -20.35
C PRO A 181 -8.73 1.43 -20.49
N GLY A 182 -9.15 0.41 -21.25
CA GLY A 182 -10.56 0.04 -21.44
C GLY A 182 -11.08 -1.08 -20.52
N LYS A 183 -10.25 -1.56 -19.57
CA LYS A 183 -10.59 -2.66 -18.67
C LYS A 183 -10.56 -2.17 -17.22
N THR A 184 -11.46 -2.71 -16.39
CA THR A 184 -11.38 -2.51 -14.94
C THR A 184 -10.34 -3.45 -14.36
N VAL A 185 -9.23 -2.89 -13.85
CA VAL A 185 -8.18 -3.66 -13.15
C VAL A 185 -8.38 -3.53 -11.64
N ILE A 186 -8.47 -4.67 -10.95
CA ILE A 186 -8.50 -4.72 -9.48
C ILE A 186 -7.07 -4.66 -8.96
N ASN A 187 -6.77 -3.66 -8.14
CA ASN A 187 -5.43 -3.41 -7.62
C ASN A 187 -5.27 -3.99 -6.22
N ILE A 188 -4.27 -4.86 -6.04
CA ILE A 188 -3.91 -5.44 -4.73
C ILE A 188 -2.46 -5.07 -4.41
N PRO A 189 -2.20 -3.80 -4.03
CA PRO A 189 -0.83 -3.31 -3.82
C PRO A 189 -0.20 -3.83 -2.53
N GLY A 190 1.12 -3.70 -2.45
CA GLY A 190 2.00 -4.25 -1.41
C GLY A 190 3.24 -4.87 -2.04
N CYS A 191 4.34 -4.99 -1.28
CA CYS A 191 5.61 -5.45 -1.82
C CYS A 191 6.27 -6.55 -0.96
N PRO A 192 5.68 -7.76 -0.88
CA PRO A 192 4.39 -8.16 -1.46
C PRO A 192 3.19 -7.84 -0.55
N PRO A 193 1.94 -7.89 -1.05
CA PRO A 193 0.74 -7.86 -0.20
C PRO A 193 0.68 -9.09 0.71
N ASN A 194 -0.10 -9.02 1.79
CA ASN A 194 -0.50 -10.24 2.51
C ASN A 194 -1.29 -11.14 1.51
N PRO A 195 -0.97 -12.44 1.39
CA PRO A 195 -1.58 -13.30 0.38
C PRO A 195 -3.11 -13.37 0.51
N HIS A 196 -3.65 -13.24 1.72
CA HIS A 196 -5.10 -13.31 1.94
C HIS A 196 -5.85 -12.08 1.37
N ASN A 197 -5.17 -10.95 1.12
CA ASN A 197 -5.78 -9.83 0.39
C ASN A 197 -6.13 -10.24 -1.06
N PHE A 198 -5.26 -11.03 -1.69
CA PHE A 198 -5.49 -11.63 -3.01
C PHE A 198 -6.50 -12.78 -2.95
N LEU A 199 -6.26 -13.76 -2.08
CA LEU A 199 -7.07 -14.98 -2.00
C LEU A 199 -8.53 -14.69 -1.67
N ALA A 200 -8.79 -13.77 -0.73
CA ALA A 200 -10.16 -13.39 -0.39
C ALA A 200 -10.86 -12.62 -1.53
N THR A 201 -10.12 -11.82 -2.30
CA THR A 201 -10.65 -11.14 -3.49
C THR A 201 -11.04 -12.16 -4.57
N VAL A 202 -10.18 -13.14 -4.84
CA VAL A 202 -10.48 -14.24 -5.78
C VAL A 202 -11.67 -15.06 -5.29
N ALA A 203 -11.70 -15.43 -4.01
CA ALA A 203 -12.82 -16.16 -3.42
C ALA A 203 -14.14 -15.39 -3.53
N HIS A 204 -14.14 -14.06 -3.37
CA HIS A 204 -15.33 -13.24 -3.56
C HIS A 204 -15.83 -13.27 -5.00
N ILE A 205 -14.93 -13.16 -5.99
CA ILE A 205 -15.28 -13.25 -7.42
C ILE A 205 -15.89 -14.62 -7.73
N ILE A 206 -15.28 -15.69 -7.22
CA ILE A 206 -15.75 -17.06 -7.41
C ILE A 206 -17.12 -17.28 -6.76
N THR A 207 -17.33 -16.73 -5.57
CA THR A 207 -18.56 -16.96 -4.79
C THR A 207 -19.74 -16.14 -5.30
N TYR A 208 -19.49 -14.88 -5.65
CA TYR A 208 -20.55 -13.90 -5.93
C TYR A 208 -20.61 -13.44 -7.39
N GLY A 209 -19.73 -13.96 -8.25
CA GLY A 209 -19.63 -13.57 -9.66
C GLY A 209 -19.28 -12.09 -9.87
N THR A 210 -18.84 -11.40 -8.82
CA THR A 210 -18.57 -9.96 -8.82
C THR A 210 -17.36 -9.64 -7.94
N PRO A 211 -16.59 -8.58 -8.26
CA PRO A 211 -15.51 -8.10 -7.40
C PRO A 211 -16.05 -7.67 -6.02
N PRO A 212 -15.21 -7.72 -4.96
CA PRO A 212 -15.54 -7.05 -3.71
C PRO A 212 -15.68 -5.54 -3.92
N LYS A 213 -16.24 -4.83 -2.95
CA LYS A 213 -16.31 -3.36 -2.99
C LYS A 213 -14.89 -2.77 -3.13
N LEU A 214 -14.71 -1.88 -4.10
CA LEU A 214 -13.43 -1.22 -4.40
C LEU A 214 -13.46 0.26 -3.99
N ASP A 215 -12.29 0.81 -3.67
CA ASP A 215 -12.08 2.25 -3.51
C ASP A 215 -11.83 2.97 -4.85
N ALA A 216 -11.57 4.27 -4.80
CA ALA A 216 -11.34 5.09 -6.00
C ALA A 216 -10.07 4.70 -6.81
N LYS A 217 -9.17 3.90 -6.23
CA LYS A 217 -7.97 3.36 -6.90
C LYS A 217 -8.18 1.88 -7.30
N ASN A 218 -9.43 1.41 -7.34
CA ASN A 218 -9.81 0.02 -7.58
C ASN A 218 -9.20 -0.99 -6.60
N ARG A 219 -8.93 -0.59 -5.35
CA ARG A 219 -8.41 -1.47 -4.31
C ARG A 219 -9.54 -2.03 -3.44
N PRO A 220 -9.54 -3.32 -3.06
CA PRO A 220 -10.56 -3.87 -2.19
C PRO A 220 -10.65 -3.15 -0.83
N THR A 221 -11.83 -2.61 -0.49
CA THR A 221 -11.99 -1.76 0.70
C THR A 221 -11.77 -2.51 2.01
N PHE A 222 -11.93 -3.83 2.03
CA PHE A 222 -11.67 -4.63 3.24
C PHE A 222 -10.17 -4.65 3.61
N ALA A 223 -9.27 -4.51 2.63
CA ALA A 223 -7.82 -4.53 2.84
C ALA A 223 -7.19 -3.13 2.80
N TYR A 224 -7.75 -2.21 2.00
CA TYR A 224 -7.13 -0.91 1.72
C TYR A 224 -8.05 0.28 2.05
N GLY A 225 -9.16 0.06 2.77
CA GLY A 225 -10.14 1.09 3.08
C GLY A 225 -9.81 1.99 4.27
N ARG A 226 -8.61 1.90 4.86
CA ARG A 226 -8.16 2.78 5.94
C ARG A 226 -6.65 3.05 5.88
N LEU A 227 -6.23 4.24 6.32
CA LEU A 227 -4.84 4.55 6.64
C LEU A 227 -4.33 3.66 7.77
N ILE A 228 -3.09 3.17 7.66
CA ILE A 228 -2.46 2.34 8.71
C ILE A 228 -2.44 3.09 10.05
N HIS A 229 -2.16 4.39 10.05
CA HIS A 229 -2.08 5.20 11.27
C HIS A 229 -3.42 5.32 12.02
N GLU A 230 -4.54 5.28 11.30
CA GLU A 230 -5.89 5.36 11.88
C GLU A 230 -6.38 4.00 12.43
N HIS A 231 -5.53 2.96 12.41
CA HIS A 231 -5.78 1.68 13.06
C HIS A 231 -4.50 1.06 13.63
N CYS A 232 -3.57 1.88 14.11
CA CYS A 232 -2.27 1.45 14.64
C CYS A 232 -2.30 1.34 16.17
N GLU A 233 -1.81 0.23 16.72
CA GLU A 233 -1.74 -0.02 18.17
C GLU A 233 -0.79 0.95 18.90
N ARG A 234 0.16 1.57 18.18
CA ARG A 234 1.06 2.60 18.73
C ARG A 234 0.47 4.01 18.70
N ARG A 235 -0.76 4.20 18.21
CA ARG A 235 -1.46 5.50 18.19
C ARG A 235 -1.53 6.18 19.57
N PRO A 236 -1.79 5.49 20.69
CA PRO A 236 -1.75 6.12 22.02
C PRO A 236 -0.38 6.69 22.42
N HIS A 237 0.72 6.14 21.88
CA HIS A 237 2.06 6.71 22.09
C HIS A 237 2.26 7.97 21.24
N PHE A 238 1.76 7.96 20.00
CA PHE A 238 1.75 9.15 19.14
C PHE A 238 1.00 10.28 19.85
N ASP A 239 -0.25 10.05 20.25
CA ASP A 239 -1.14 11.03 20.89
C ASP A 239 -0.54 11.63 22.17
N ALA A 240 0.24 10.84 22.92
CA ALA A 240 0.86 11.26 24.18
C ALA A 240 2.28 11.87 24.02
N GLY A 241 2.77 12.01 22.79
CA GLY A 241 4.11 12.52 22.49
C GLY A 241 5.25 11.58 22.89
N ARG A 242 4.99 10.26 22.96
CA ARG A 242 5.99 9.23 23.28
C ARG A 242 6.55 8.63 22.01
N PHE A 243 7.76 9.04 21.65
CA PHE A 243 8.38 8.67 20.37
C PHE A 243 9.76 8.06 20.58
N ALA A 244 10.05 7.01 19.83
CA ALA A 244 11.43 6.57 19.60
C ALA A 244 12.16 7.62 18.75
N LYS A 245 13.43 7.85 19.06
CA LYS A 245 14.32 8.82 18.39
C LYS A 245 15.45 8.12 17.64
N GLU A 246 15.88 6.96 18.13
CA GLU A 246 16.80 6.06 17.43
C GLU A 246 16.48 4.59 17.73
N PHE A 247 16.95 3.68 16.87
CA PHE A 247 16.79 2.26 17.12
C PHE A 247 17.65 1.84 18.32
N GLY A 248 16.99 1.32 19.36
CA GLY A 248 17.64 0.81 20.56
C GLY A 248 17.56 1.74 21.77
N ASP A 249 17.05 2.96 21.60
CA ASP A 249 16.76 3.85 22.73
C ASP A 249 15.66 3.29 23.66
N GLU A 250 15.47 3.94 24.80
CA GLU A 250 14.48 3.52 25.79
C GLU A 250 13.06 3.47 25.21
N GLY A 251 12.66 4.47 24.44
CA GLY A 251 11.32 4.54 23.84
C GLY A 251 11.08 3.41 22.84
N HIS A 252 12.07 3.13 21.98
CA HIS A 252 12.06 2.05 21.02
C HIS A 252 11.92 0.70 21.72
N ARG A 253 12.72 0.46 22.76
CA ARG A 253 12.70 -0.77 23.57
C ARG A 253 11.39 -0.97 24.33
N GLN A 254 10.64 0.11 24.58
CA GLN A 254 9.31 0.10 25.22
C GLN A 254 8.16 0.16 24.20
N GLY A 255 8.42 -0.02 22.91
CA GLY A 255 7.37 -0.10 21.89
C GLY A 255 6.68 1.23 21.57
N TRP A 256 7.35 2.37 21.77
CA TRP A 256 6.79 3.69 21.49
C TRP A 256 6.58 3.96 19.99
N CYS A 257 5.87 5.05 19.67
CA CYS A 257 5.56 5.41 18.29
C CYS A 257 6.84 5.69 17.48
N LEU A 258 6.87 5.19 16.24
CA LEU A 258 8.01 5.27 15.32
C LEU A 258 7.91 6.46 14.35
N TYR A 259 7.03 7.43 14.60
CA TYR A 259 6.80 8.56 13.70
C TYR A 259 8.09 9.32 13.38
N HIS A 260 8.87 9.69 14.41
CA HIS A 260 10.15 10.40 14.22
C HIS A 260 11.28 9.55 13.62
N LEU A 261 11.10 8.23 13.52
CA LEU A 261 11.99 7.38 12.74
C LEU A 261 11.64 7.33 11.25
N GLY A 262 10.56 8.02 10.84
CA GLY A 262 10.11 8.12 9.45
C GLY A 262 8.94 7.21 9.07
N CYS A 263 8.11 6.79 10.03
CA CYS A 263 6.96 5.93 9.75
C CYS A 263 5.96 6.59 8.78
N LYS A 264 5.71 5.91 7.65
CA LYS A 264 4.79 6.35 6.57
C LYS A 264 3.33 5.94 6.77
N GLY A 265 3.01 5.28 7.89
CA GLY A 265 1.63 4.88 8.21
C GLY A 265 0.56 5.99 8.11
N PRO A 266 0.87 7.27 8.40
CA PRO A 266 -0.09 8.38 8.25
C PRO A 266 -0.55 8.67 6.81
N GLU A 267 0.18 8.20 5.80
CA GLU A 267 -0.07 8.49 4.39
C GLU A 267 -0.04 7.19 3.55
N THR A 268 -0.29 6.04 4.17
CA THR A 268 -0.29 4.73 3.51
C THR A 268 -1.56 3.97 3.88
N TRP A 269 -2.31 3.53 2.87
CA TRP A 269 -3.51 2.72 3.05
C TRP A 269 -3.17 1.23 3.10
N GLY A 270 -3.81 0.49 4.02
CA GLY A 270 -3.60 -0.94 4.15
C GLY A 270 -4.01 -1.52 5.50
N ASN A 271 -4.00 -2.84 5.57
CA ASN A 271 -4.38 -3.62 6.76
C ASN A 271 -3.17 -4.20 7.53
N CYS A 272 -1.97 -3.65 7.34
CA CYS A 272 -0.74 -4.20 7.94
C CYS A 272 -0.77 -4.24 9.49
N SER A 273 -1.43 -3.29 10.15
CA SER A 273 -1.55 -3.28 11.61
C SER A 273 -2.59 -4.27 12.16
N THR A 274 -3.53 -4.69 11.32
CA THR A 274 -4.67 -5.55 11.71
C THR A 274 -4.49 -6.98 11.23
N LEU A 275 -4.49 -7.20 9.90
CA LEU A 275 -4.27 -8.52 9.32
C LEU A 275 -2.82 -8.99 9.50
N GLN A 276 -1.86 -8.05 9.57
CA GLN A 276 -0.45 -8.36 9.79
C GLN A 276 0.09 -9.31 8.70
N PHE A 277 1.07 -10.15 9.04
CA PHE A 277 1.69 -11.10 8.13
C PHE A 277 1.91 -12.45 8.81
N CYS A 278 1.88 -13.52 7.99
CA CYS A 278 2.24 -14.90 8.35
C CYS A 278 1.36 -15.59 9.42
N ASP A 279 0.22 -15.01 9.81
CA ASP A 279 -0.79 -15.63 10.70
C ASP A 279 -0.30 -16.14 12.07
N VAL A 280 0.86 -15.69 12.54
CA VAL A 280 1.44 -16.08 13.85
C VAL A 280 1.13 -15.08 14.98
N GLY A 281 0.51 -13.95 14.64
CA GLY A 281 0.13 -12.89 15.58
C GLY A 281 1.29 -11.99 16.01
N GLY A 282 1.06 -10.67 15.97
CA GLY A 282 2.03 -9.65 16.37
C GLY A 282 3.13 -9.35 15.34
N VAL A 283 2.99 -9.81 14.09
CA VAL A 283 4.07 -9.72 13.08
C VAL A 283 3.72 -8.75 11.95
N TRP A 284 4.20 -7.53 12.08
CA TRP A 284 4.22 -6.52 11.01
C TRP A 284 5.35 -5.51 11.27
N PRO A 285 5.80 -4.71 10.28
CA PRO A 285 7.04 -3.94 10.41
C PRO A 285 7.17 -3.09 11.66
N VAL A 286 6.10 -2.36 12.03
CA VAL A 286 6.10 -1.49 13.21
C VAL A 286 6.10 -2.31 14.50
N ALA A 287 5.38 -3.44 14.58
CA ALA A 287 5.48 -4.32 15.75
C ALA A 287 6.90 -4.86 15.95
N ILE A 288 7.62 -5.16 14.87
CA ILE A 288 9.03 -5.61 14.88
C ILE A 288 10.02 -4.45 15.13
N GLY A 289 9.54 -3.20 15.21
CA GLY A 289 10.32 -2.03 15.59
C GLY A 289 10.80 -1.16 14.43
N HIS A 290 10.46 -1.50 13.18
CA HIS A 290 10.84 -0.69 12.01
C HIS A 290 9.67 0.19 11.53
N PRO A 291 9.90 1.47 11.15
CA PRO A 291 8.86 2.30 10.57
C PRO A 291 8.26 1.67 9.30
N CYS A 292 6.94 1.85 9.10
CA CYS A 292 6.32 1.58 7.81
C CYS A 292 7.01 2.41 6.73
N TYR A 293 7.33 1.80 5.60
CA TYR A 293 7.98 2.48 4.47
C TYR A 293 7.00 2.96 3.38
N GLY A 294 5.72 2.63 3.51
CA GLY A 294 4.69 3.05 2.56
C GLY A 294 4.71 2.31 1.22
N CYS A 295 5.15 1.05 1.21
CA CYS A 295 5.27 0.25 -0.02
C CYS A 295 3.94 -0.01 -0.75
N ASN A 296 2.79 0.18 -0.09
CA ASN A 296 1.46 0.08 -0.71
C ASN A 296 1.08 1.32 -1.54
N GLU A 297 1.67 2.49 -1.25
CA GLU A 297 1.17 3.77 -1.74
C GLU A 297 2.13 4.41 -2.73
N GLU A 298 1.61 4.70 -3.92
CA GLU A 298 2.32 5.41 -4.98
C GLU A 298 2.84 6.77 -4.48
N GLY A 299 4.08 7.10 -4.83
CA GLY A 299 4.74 8.34 -4.40
C GLY A 299 5.27 8.33 -2.96
N ILE A 300 5.01 7.28 -2.18
CA ILE A 300 5.53 7.11 -0.82
C ILE A 300 6.68 6.11 -0.81
N GLY A 301 6.37 4.82 -0.97
CA GLY A 301 7.37 3.76 -1.03
C GLY A 301 8.28 3.91 -2.26
N PHE A 302 9.57 3.63 -2.09
CA PHE A 302 10.62 3.77 -3.11
C PHE A 302 10.89 5.21 -3.59
N HIS A 303 10.18 6.21 -3.05
CA HIS A 303 10.39 7.62 -3.37
C HIS A 303 10.88 8.40 -2.16
N LYS A 304 10.14 8.35 -1.04
CA LYS A 304 10.54 9.02 0.20
C LYS A 304 11.63 8.24 0.91
N GLY A 305 12.61 8.94 1.47
CA GLY A 305 13.65 8.31 2.29
C GLY A 305 13.06 7.63 3.53
N ILE A 306 13.73 6.58 4.05
CA ILE A 306 13.25 5.82 5.22
C ILE A 306 12.94 6.77 6.39
N HIS A 307 13.90 7.64 6.74
CA HIS A 307 13.77 8.59 7.85
C HIS A 307 13.08 9.91 7.51
N GLN A 308 12.65 10.10 6.25
CA GLN A 308 11.85 11.26 5.88
C GLN A 308 10.48 11.18 6.58
N LEU A 309 10.02 12.27 7.19
CA LEU A 309 8.75 12.26 7.90
C LEU A 309 7.57 12.24 6.94
N ALA A 310 6.51 11.54 7.33
CA ALA A 310 5.23 11.53 6.65
C ALA A 310 4.46 12.84 6.89
N HIS A 311 3.56 13.19 5.98
CA HIS A 311 2.54 14.18 6.29
C HIS A 311 1.46 13.57 7.19
N VAL A 312 0.91 14.34 8.14
CA VAL A 312 -0.18 13.90 9.01
C VAL A 312 -1.37 14.83 8.78
N GLU A 313 -2.51 14.28 8.34
CA GLU A 313 -3.72 15.07 8.09
C GLU A 313 -4.34 15.62 9.38
N ASN A 314 -4.27 14.84 10.47
CA ASN A 314 -4.77 15.22 11.79
C ASN A 314 -3.73 16.04 12.57
N GLN A 315 -4.19 16.82 13.56
CA GLN A 315 -3.28 17.59 14.43
C GLN A 315 -2.22 16.68 15.06
N THR A 316 -0.94 16.97 14.81
CA THR A 316 0.15 16.34 15.54
C THR A 316 0.13 16.86 16.97
N PRO A 317 0.20 15.98 18.00
CA PRO A 317 0.49 16.39 19.36
C PRO A 317 1.73 17.27 19.39
N ARG A 318 1.79 18.23 20.31
CA ARG A 318 2.97 19.12 20.42
C ARG A 318 4.23 18.26 20.49
N SER A 319 5.13 18.44 19.50
CA SER A 319 6.41 17.73 19.39
C SER A 319 7.28 17.94 20.63
N GLU A 320 7.05 19.02 21.35
CA GLU A 320 7.71 19.37 22.59
C GLU A 320 6.64 19.55 23.68
N LYS A 321 6.77 18.79 24.77
CA LYS A 321 6.11 19.15 26.03
C LYS A 321 6.87 20.35 26.58
N PRO A 322 6.18 21.40 27.09
CA PRO A 322 6.86 22.50 27.77
C PRO A 322 7.80 21.94 28.84
N ASP A 323 9.06 22.38 28.86
CA ASP A 323 9.98 21.97 29.90
C ASP A 323 9.43 22.49 31.25
N VAL A 324 9.02 21.57 32.11
CA VAL A 324 8.48 21.88 33.45
C VAL A 324 9.54 22.48 34.38
N ASN A 325 10.82 22.41 34.00
CA ASN A 325 11.93 23.06 34.68
C ASN A 325 12.30 24.41 34.04
N MET A 326 11.64 24.81 32.95
CA MET A 326 11.83 26.12 32.37
C MET A 326 11.25 27.16 33.32
N LYS A 327 12.13 27.83 34.07
CA LYS A 327 11.75 29.01 34.87
C LYS A 327 11.39 30.14 33.90
N GLU A 328 10.11 30.33 33.63
CA GLU A 328 9.64 31.60 33.09
C GLU A 328 9.95 32.73 34.09
N GLY A 329 10.65 33.76 33.63
CA GLY A 329 11.04 34.91 34.46
C GLY A 329 12.29 34.65 35.31
N GLY A 330 13.46 34.74 34.68
CA GLY A 330 14.71 34.98 35.42
C GLY A 330 14.77 36.43 35.89
N ASN A 331 15.30 36.67 37.10
CA ASN A 331 15.50 38.01 37.66
C ASN A 331 16.30 38.89 36.68
N ILE A 332 15.61 39.71 35.90
CA ILE A 332 16.25 40.72 35.06
C ILE A 332 16.83 41.75 36.02
N SER A 333 18.16 41.84 36.07
CA SER A 333 18.81 42.86 36.89
C SER A 333 18.38 44.25 36.40
N ALA A 334 18.24 45.22 37.31
CA ALA A 334 17.85 46.58 36.94
C ALA A 334 18.78 47.19 35.87
N GLY A 335 20.03 46.74 35.79
CA GLY A 335 20.98 47.11 34.73
C GLY A 335 20.62 46.59 33.33
N ALA A 336 20.05 45.38 33.23
CA ALA A 336 19.59 44.83 31.96
C ALA A 336 18.30 45.50 31.46
N VAL A 337 17.39 45.90 32.37
CA VAL A 337 16.22 46.72 32.03
C VAL A 337 16.65 48.13 31.56
N GLY A 338 17.65 48.73 32.21
CA GLY A 338 18.19 50.03 31.82
C GLY A 338 18.87 50.03 30.45
N LEU A 339 19.60 48.96 30.10
CA LEU A 339 20.23 48.80 28.78
C LEU A 339 19.18 48.58 27.67
N LEU A 340 18.17 47.75 27.90
CA LEU A 340 17.09 47.54 26.93
C LEU A 340 16.23 48.80 26.75
N GLY A 341 15.90 49.50 27.84
CA GLY A 341 15.19 50.78 27.79
C GLY A 341 16.00 51.88 27.08
N GLY A 342 17.32 51.91 27.30
CA GLY A 342 18.22 52.84 26.62
C GLY A 342 18.32 52.61 25.11
N VAL A 343 18.43 51.35 24.69
CA VAL A 343 18.48 50.98 23.26
C VAL A 343 17.15 51.26 22.55
N VAL A 344 16.01 50.91 23.18
CA VAL A 344 14.68 51.19 22.61
C VAL A 344 14.41 52.69 22.55
N GLY A 345 14.81 53.45 23.59
CA GLY A 345 14.68 54.91 23.61
C GLY A 345 15.52 55.61 22.53
N LEU A 346 16.74 55.13 22.27
CA LEU A 346 17.61 55.67 21.22
C LEU A 346 17.07 55.37 19.82
N VAL A 347 16.62 54.13 19.57
CA VAL A 347 16.05 53.74 18.26
C VAL A 347 14.73 54.47 17.98
N ALA A 348 13.85 54.58 18.99
CA ALA A 348 12.60 55.33 18.85
C ALA A 348 12.86 56.83 18.65
N GLY A 349 13.82 57.41 19.40
CA GLY A 349 14.18 58.82 19.27
C GLY A 349 14.77 59.19 17.90
N VAL A 350 15.67 58.35 17.37
CA VAL A 350 16.25 58.53 16.03
C VAL A 350 15.18 58.37 14.95
N SER A 351 14.26 57.42 15.09
CA SER A 351 13.15 57.22 14.13
C SER A 351 12.18 58.41 14.12
N VAL A 352 11.82 58.94 15.30
CA VAL A 352 10.92 60.10 15.39
C VAL A 352 11.56 61.36 14.84
N MET A 353 12.86 61.58 15.08
CA MET A 353 13.59 62.72 14.50
C MET A 353 13.72 62.61 12.99
N ALA A 354 14.02 61.41 12.46
CA ALA A 354 14.09 61.18 11.02
C ALA A 354 12.75 61.45 10.31
N VAL A 355 11.63 60.98 10.87
CA VAL A 355 10.28 61.26 10.34
C VAL A 355 9.95 62.75 10.41
N ARG A 356 10.37 63.44 11.48
CA ARG A 356 10.12 64.89 11.63
C ARG A 356 10.94 65.72 10.65
N GLU A 357 12.16 65.30 10.33
CA GLU A 357 13.03 65.98 9.36
C GLU A 357 12.57 65.74 7.91
N LEU A 358 12.13 64.52 7.58
CA LEU A 358 11.46 64.22 6.30
C LEU A 358 10.19 65.05 6.12
N GLY A 359 9.37 65.21 7.17
CA GLY A 359 8.19 66.07 7.15
C GLY A 359 8.52 67.56 6.98
N ARG A 360 9.69 68.02 7.45
CA ARG A 360 10.17 69.39 7.22
C ARG A 360 10.67 69.61 5.80
N GLN A 361 11.40 68.65 5.23
CA GLN A 361 11.84 68.71 3.82
C GLN A 361 10.66 68.71 2.86
N GLN A 362 9.67 67.84 3.09
CA GLN A 362 8.46 67.78 2.25
C GLN A 362 7.60 69.05 2.34
N LYS A 363 7.63 69.75 3.49
CA LYS A 363 6.96 71.05 3.65
C LYS A 363 7.72 72.17 2.95
N LYS A 364 9.05 72.07 2.83
CA LYS A 364 9.91 73.01 2.11
C LYS A 364 9.72 72.88 0.59
N ASP A 365 9.71 71.65 0.06
CA ASP A 365 9.45 71.37 -1.36
C ASP A 365 8.02 71.77 -1.81
N ASN A 366 7.03 71.69 -0.92
CA ASN A 366 5.67 72.16 -1.19
C ASN A 366 5.50 73.69 -1.12
N THR A 367 6.43 74.43 -0.50
CA THR A 367 6.46 75.90 -0.54
C THR A 367 7.18 76.43 -1.78
N ASP A 368 8.19 75.72 -2.29
CA ASP A 368 8.93 76.12 -3.49
C ASP A 368 8.19 75.79 -4.81
N SER A 369 7.16 74.93 -4.78
CA SER A 369 6.32 74.57 -5.94
C SER A 369 5.04 75.40 -6.08
N ARG A 370 4.89 76.47 -5.27
CA ARG A 370 3.73 77.39 -5.29
C ARG A 370 4.11 78.87 -5.37
N GLY A 371 5.35 79.19 -5.73
CA GLY A 371 5.80 80.55 -6.01
C GLY A 371 6.71 80.57 -7.24
N GLU A 372 6.21 81.20 -8.31
CA GLU A 372 6.82 81.49 -9.62
C GLU A 372 6.76 80.42 -10.71
#